data_AF-A0A3M7SEI9-F1
#
_entry.id   AF-A0A3M7SEI9-F1
#
_cell.length_a   1.000
_cell.length_b   1.000
_cell.length_c   1.000
_cell.angle_alpha   90.00
_cell.angle_beta   90.00
_cell.angle_gamma   90.00
#
_symmetry.space_group_name_H-M   'P 1'
#
loop_
_entity.id
_entity.type
_entity.pdbx_description
1 polymer ?
#
loop_
_entity_poly.entity_id
_entity_poly.type
_entity_poly.pdbx_seq_one_letter_code
_entity_poly.pdbx_strand_id
1 'polypeptide(L)'
;DDDLGVVILDRVCDHFNLMDYKEYFGLKYTLVDDNGDYEIFWLDPLKKVGKQLKNTNNILTFRVKHFPGKPELIESEYVRYLIFLQIRNYLLKGDLQLSLVDETQLAAYAVQASIGDYDEELHKDNYLSEVQFLSHKTIKAEESIREYHKQLKYLD
;
A
#
# COMPACT_ATOMS: atom_id res chain seq x y z
N ASP A 1 16.64 15.22 23.13
CA ASP A 1 16.93 13.76 23.12
C ASP A 1 16.72 13.35 21.67
N ASP A 2 17.70 13.69 20.83
CA ASP A 2 17.53 13.76 19.37
C ASP A 2 17.68 12.39 18.69
N ASP A 3 17.73 11.33 19.49
CA ASP A 3 17.99 9.96 19.09
C ASP A 3 16.76 9.05 19.23
N LEU A 4 15.59 9.59 19.55
CA LEU A 4 14.33 8.83 19.62
C LEU A 4 13.77 8.51 18.23
N GLY A 5 13.08 7.38 18.10
CA GLY A 5 12.47 6.94 16.84
C GLY A 5 11.48 7.97 16.25
N VAL A 6 10.76 8.69 17.11
CA VAL A 6 9.82 9.74 16.69
C VAL A 6 10.52 10.87 15.92
N VAL A 7 11.76 11.20 16.27
CA VAL A 7 12.50 12.29 15.62
C VAL A 7 12.79 11.93 14.15
N ILE A 8 13.08 10.67 13.86
CA ILE A 8 13.27 10.21 12.47
C ILE A 8 11.94 10.20 11.73
N LEU A 9 10.89 9.67 12.35
CA LEU A 9 9.56 9.64 11.72
C LEU A 9 9.07 11.05 11.39
N ASP A 10 9.21 12.00 12.32
CA ASP A 10 8.82 13.40 12.14
C ASP A 10 9.58 14.03 10.97
N ARG A 11 10.89 13.81 10.85
CA ARG A 11 11.67 14.33 9.72
C ARG A 11 11.22 13.75 8.38
N VAL A 12 10.87 12.46 8.35
CA VAL A 12 10.36 11.83 7.12
C VAL A 12 8.97 12.38 6.77
N CYS A 13 8.08 12.49 7.75
CA CYS A 13 6.74 13.04 7.54
C CYS A 13 6.79 14.51 7.11
N ASP A 14 7.63 15.33 7.74
CA ASP A 14 7.85 16.72 7.35
C ASP A 14 8.36 16.84 5.91
N HIS A 15 9.34 16.02 5.52
CA HIS A 15 9.87 15.99 4.15
C HIS A 15 8.80 15.69 3.09
N PHE A 16 7.82 14.84 3.40
CA PHE A 16 6.72 14.48 2.50
C PHE A 16 5.44 15.31 2.73
N ASN A 17 5.47 16.33 3.60
CA ASN A 17 4.30 17.13 3.99
C ASN A 17 3.13 16.27 4.53
N LEU A 18 3.45 15.31 5.41
CA LEU A 18 2.54 14.33 6.00
C LEU A 18 2.33 14.52 7.51
N MET A 19 2.72 15.67 8.07
CA MET A 19 2.68 15.89 9.53
C MET A 19 1.26 15.75 10.12
N ASP A 20 0.24 16.25 9.42
CA ASP A 20 -1.17 16.17 9.82
C ASP A 20 -1.77 14.76 9.70
N TYR A 21 -1.05 13.84 9.06
CA TYR A 21 -1.49 12.47 8.76
C TYR A 21 -0.51 11.42 9.32
N LYS A 22 0.41 11.84 10.20
CA LYS A 22 1.53 11.03 10.68
C LYS A 22 1.07 9.73 11.34
N GLU A 23 -0.08 9.73 12.00
CA GLU A 23 -0.64 8.57 12.70
C GLU A 23 -0.89 7.36 11.79
N TYR A 24 -1.03 7.56 10.47
CA TYR A 24 -1.20 6.47 9.53
C TYR A 24 0.12 5.79 9.15
N PHE A 25 1.25 6.44 9.40
CA PHE A 25 2.55 6.00 8.89
C PHE A 25 3.50 5.52 9.98
N GLY A 26 4.51 4.77 9.56
CA GLY A 26 5.59 4.31 10.41
C GLY A 26 6.81 3.89 9.62
N LEU A 27 7.88 3.59 10.33
CA LEU A 27 9.13 3.09 9.77
C LEU A 27 9.31 1.63 10.17
N LYS A 28 9.63 0.76 9.21
CA LYS A 28 10.05 -0.62 9.45
C LYS A 28 11.53 -0.79 9.25
N TYR A 29 12.13 -1.74 9.95
CA TYR A 29 13.48 -2.23 9.71
C TYR A 29 13.50 -3.75 9.67
N THR A 30 14.54 -4.31 9.08
CA THR A 30 14.77 -5.76 9.04
C THR A 30 15.93 -6.09 9.97
N LEU A 31 15.69 -7.01 10.90
CA LEU A 31 16.69 -7.61 11.75
C LEU A 31 17.12 -8.93 11.12
N VAL A 32 18.42 -9.23 11.19
CA VAL A 32 18.97 -10.52 10.81
C VAL A 32 19.36 -11.21 12.12
N ASP A 33 18.76 -12.36 12.39
CA ASP A 33 19.09 -13.13 13.58
C ASP A 33 20.44 -13.87 13.41
N ASP A 34 20.91 -14.53 14.47
CA ASP A 34 22.19 -15.26 14.44
C ASP A 34 22.17 -16.46 13.46
N ASN A 35 21.00 -16.92 13.03
CA ASN A 35 20.83 -18.00 12.07
C ASN A 35 20.77 -17.50 10.62
N GLY A 36 20.74 -16.18 10.40
CA GLY A 36 20.61 -15.56 9.08
C GLY A 36 19.17 -15.37 8.62
N ASP A 37 18.18 -15.61 9.49
CA ASP A 37 16.77 -15.38 9.21
C ASP A 37 16.41 -13.90 9.34
N TYR A 38 15.49 -13.44 8.48
CA TYR A 38 15.06 -12.05 8.43
C TYR A 38 13.73 -11.84 9.15
N GLU A 39 13.72 -10.95 10.13
CA GLU A 39 12.51 -10.52 10.83
C GLU A 39 12.25 -9.03 10.61
N ILE A 40 10.98 -8.65 10.44
CA ILE A 40 10.59 -7.26 10.18
C ILE A 40 9.95 -6.66 11.44
N PHE A 41 10.50 -5.54 11.89
CA PHE A 41 10.03 -4.81 13.06
C PHE A 41 9.59 -3.39 12.70
N TRP A 42 8.64 -2.86 13.45
CA TRP A 42 8.33 -1.42 13.44
C TRP A 42 9.28 -0.69 14.38
N LEU A 43 9.78 0.47 13.94
CA LEU A 43 10.50 1.40 14.79
C LEU A 43 9.54 1.92 15.87
N ASP A 44 9.91 1.73 17.13
CA ASP A 44 9.22 2.27 18.28
C ASP A 44 9.57 3.77 18.42
N PRO A 45 8.58 4.66 18.35
CA PRO A 45 8.82 6.10 18.39
C PRO A 45 9.34 6.57 19.75
N LEU A 46 9.07 5.83 20.83
CA LEU A 46 9.43 6.20 22.20
C LEU A 46 10.80 5.66 22.64
N LYS A 47 11.47 4.86 21.80
CA LYS A 47 12.78 4.27 22.10
C LYS A 47 13.89 4.90 21.26
N LYS A 48 15.10 4.89 21.81
CA LYS A 48 16.33 5.34 21.12
C LYS A 48 16.59 4.45 19.90
N VAL A 49 16.82 5.07 18.74
CA VAL A 49 17.02 4.41 17.45
C VAL A 49 18.21 3.46 17.50
N GLY A 50 19.34 3.89 18.08
CA GLY A 50 20.55 3.09 18.17
C GLY A 50 20.37 1.78 18.95
N LYS A 51 19.40 1.71 19.88
CA LYS A 51 19.08 0.46 20.59
C LYS A 51 18.23 -0.50 19.76
N GLN A 52 17.46 0.03 18.80
CA GLN A 52 16.54 -0.75 17.96
C GLN A 52 17.21 -1.29 16.71
N LEU A 53 18.16 -0.54 16.14
CA LEU A 53 18.84 -0.89 14.89
C LEU A 53 20.12 -1.70 15.07
N LYS A 54 20.40 -2.18 16.29
CA LYS A 54 21.53 -3.08 16.54
C LYS A 54 21.34 -4.38 15.75
N ASN A 55 22.38 -4.82 15.04
CA ASN A 55 22.35 -6.02 14.18
C ASN A 55 21.34 -5.93 13.01
N THR A 56 21.19 -4.72 12.45
CA THR A 56 20.40 -4.49 11.24
C THR A 56 21.30 -3.93 10.12
N ASN A 57 20.77 -3.83 8.91
CA ASN A 57 21.42 -3.12 7.80
C ASN A 57 21.28 -1.59 7.87
N ASN A 58 20.68 -1.04 8.95
CA ASN A 58 20.35 0.38 9.12
C ASN A 58 19.44 0.95 8.02
N ILE A 59 18.69 0.11 7.30
CA ILE A 59 17.71 0.54 6.30
C ILE A 59 16.34 0.65 6.97
N LEU A 60 15.78 1.86 6.93
CA LEU A 60 14.41 2.13 7.36
C LEU A 60 13.50 2.26 6.16
N THR A 61 12.32 1.66 6.27
CA THR A 61 11.33 1.61 5.19
C THR A 61 10.04 2.28 5.65
N PHE A 62 9.66 3.38 5.00
CA PHE A 62 8.42 4.09 5.28
C PHE A 62 7.21 3.33 4.75
N ARG A 63 6.20 3.11 5.59
CA ARG A 63 5.01 2.29 5.30
C ARG A 63 3.78 2.84 6.02
N VAL A 64 2.60 2.52 5.50
CA VAL A 64 1.36 2.69 6.27
C VAL A 64 1.34 1.65 7.38
N LYS A 65 1.19 2.12 8.63
CA LYS A 65 1.12 1.31 9.84
C LYS A 65 -0.30 1.10 10.31
N HIS A 66 -1.11 2.16 10.20
CA HIS A 66 -2.50 2.17 10.61
C HIS A 66 -3.34 2.60 9.41
N PHE A 67 -4.22 1.71 8.95
CA PHE A 67 -5.14 2.06 7.88
C PHE A 67 -6.30 2.88 8.43
N PRO A 68 -6.74 3.93 7.73
CA PRO A 68 -7.92 4.68 8.13
C PRO A 68 -9.15 3.77 8.07
N GLY A 69 -10.02 3.87 9.08
CA GLY A 69 -11.32 3.18 9.03
C GLY A 69 -12.28 3.77 7.99
N LYS A 70 -12.02 5.01 7.56
CA LYS A 70 -12.79 5.78 6.58
C LYS A 70 -11.84 6.57 5.66
N PRO A 71 -11.31 5.94 4.59
CA PRO A 71 -10.38 6.59 3.65
C PRO A 71 -10.94 7.86 3.01
N GLU A 72 -12.26 7.97 2.86
CA GLU A 72 -12.97 9.12 2.30
C GLU A 72 -12.86 10.40 3.14
N LEU A 73 -12.52 10.26 4.43
CA LEU A 73 -12.31 11.42 5.32
C LEU A 73 -10.90 12.00 5.22
N ILE A 74 -9.98 11.33 4.53
CA ILE A 74 -8.65 11.87 4.29
C ILE A 74 -8.78 12.87 3.15
N GLU A 75 -8.65 14.16 3.43
CA GLU A 75 -8.78 15.23 2.44
C GLU A 75 -7.61 15.27 1.45
N SER A 76 -6.41 14.90 1.89
CA SER A 76 -5.20 14.88 1.06
C SER A 76 -5.20 13.73 0.06
N GLU A 77 -5.28 14.06 -1.23
CA GLU A 77 -5.19 13.11 -2.34
C GLU A 77 -3.86 12.34 -2.32
N TYR A 78 -2.76 13.02 -1.99
CA TYR A 78 -1.46 12.39 -1.89
C TYR A 78 -1.43 11.30 -0.80
N VAL A 79 -2.05 11.55 0.36
CA VAL A 79 -2.14 10.56 1.44
C VAL A 79 -3.01 9.37 1.01
N ARG A 80 -4.17 9.63 0.38
CA ARG A 80 -5.03 8.58 -0.18
C ARG A 80 -4.26 7.72 -1.19
N TYR A 81 -3.45 8.34 -2.05
CA TYR A 81 -2.61 7.66 -3.01
C TYR A 81 -1.54 6.78 -2.35
N LEU A 82 -0.82 7.28 -1.33
CA LEU A 82 0.15 6.48 -0.59
C LEU A 82 -0.48 5.25 0.09
N ILE A 83 -1.68 5.42 0.66
CA ILE A 83 -2.44 4.32 1.26
C ILE A 83 -2.85 3.30 0.20
N PHE A 84 -3.36 3.76 -0.93
CA PHE A 84 -3.70 2.90 -2.06
C PHE A 84 -2.48 2.08 -2.54
N LEU A 85 -1.31 2.72 -2.67
CA LEU A 85 -0.07 2.01 -3.04
C LEU A 85 0.30 0.93 -2.02
N GLN A 86 0.05 1.14 -0.73
CA GLN A 86 0.29 0.11 0.29
C GLN A 86 -0.66 -1.07 0.12
N ILE A 87 -1.96 -0.81 -0.07
CA ILE A 87 -2.99 -1.84 -0.27
C ILE A 87 -2.66 -2.67 -1.51
N ARG A 88 -2.35 -2.00 -2.64
CA ARG A 88 -1.95 -2.66 -3.89
C ARG A 88 -0.78 -3.61 -3.67
N ASN A 89 0.24 -3.17 -2.93
CA ASN A 89 1.39 -4.02 -2.61
C ASN A 89 1.00 -5.26 -1.78
N TYR A 90 0.05 -5.14 -0.84
CA TYR A 90 -0.43 -6.28 -0.07
C TYR A 90 -1.24 -7.27 -0.90
N LEU A 91 -2.08 -6.77 -1.81
CA LEU A 91 -2.83 -7.60 -2.75
C LEU A 91 -1.92 -8.40 -3.68
N LEU A 92 -0.91 -7.73 -4.25
CA LEU A 92 0.08 -8.35 -5.12
C LEU A 92 0.90 -9.45 -4.42
N LYS A 93 1.19 -9.27 -3.12
CA LYS A 93 1.91 -10.25 -2.32
C LYS A 93 1.02 -11.38 -1.77
N GLY A 94 -0.30 -11.20 -1.80
CA GLY A 94 -1.25 -12.10 -1.13
C GLY A 94 -1.24 -11.95 0.40
N ASP A 95 -0.75 -10.82 0.92
CA ASP A 95 -0.65 -10.55 2.36
C ASP A 95 -2.01 -10.13 2.97
N LEU A 96 -3.01 -9.80 2.14
CA LEU A 96 -4.34 -9.39 2.57
C LEU A 96 -5.34 -10.51 2.32
N GLN A 97 -5.98 -11.00 3.39
CA GLN A 97 -7.08 -11.96 3.28
C GLN A 97 -8.36 -11.22 2.93
N LEU A 98 -8.77 -11.28 1.67
CA LEU A 98 -10.03 -10.71 1.18
C LEU A 98 -10.98 -11.80 0.71
N SER A 99 -12.27 -11.46 0.67
CA SER A 99 -13.19 -12.24 -0.14
C SER A 99 -12.85 -12.03 -1.63
N LEU A 100 -13.18 -13.03 -2.47
CA LEU A 100 -12.99 -12.91 -3.92
C LEU A 100 -13.72 -11.69 -4.50
N VAL A 101 -14.85 -11.30 -3.91
CA VAL A 101 -15.65 -10.14 -4.33
C VAL A 101 -14.88 -8.85 -4.07
N ASP A 102 -14.33 -8.67 -2.87
CA ASP A 102 -13.57 -7.45 -2.52
C ASP A 102 -12.29 -7.35 -3.35
N GLU A 103 -11.59 -8.46 -3.55
CA GLU A 103 -10.40 -8.55 -4.38
C GLU A 103 -10.70 -8.11 -5.83
N THR A 104 -11.82 -8.60 -6.38
CA THR A 104 -12.29 -8.25 -7.74
C THR A 104 -12.66 -6.76 -7.84
N GLN A 105 -13.38 -6.22 -6.86
CA GLN A 105 -13.79 -4.81 -6.86
C GLN A 105 -12.58 -3.87 -6.77
N LEU A 106 -11.64 -4.14 -5.86
CA LEU A 106 -10.41 -3.37 -5.73
C LEU A 106 -9.59 -3.42 -7.03
N ALA A 107 -9.53 -4.58 -7.68
CA ALA A 107 -8.86 -4.71 -8.97
C ALA A 107 -9.54 -3.88 -10.06
N ALA A 108 -10.87 -3.87 -10.12
CA ALA A 108 -11.62 -3.03 -11.06
C ALA A 108 -11.39 -1.53 -10.81
N TYR A 109 -11.38 -1.08 -9.55
CA TYR A 109 -11.05 0.32 -9.22
C TYR A 109 -9.61 0.68 -9.60
N ALA A 110 -8.66 -0.24 -9.43
CA ALA A 110 -7.28 0.00 -9.83
C ALA A 110 -7.10 0.06 -11.33
N VAL A 111 -7.85 -0.76 -12.08
CA VAL A 111 -7.92 -0.70 -13.54
C VAL A 111 -8.47 0.66 -13.97
N GLN A 112 -9.64 1.05 -13.45
CA GLN A 112 -10.27 2.35 -13.70
C GLN A 112 -9.29 3.51 -13.44
N ALA A 113 -8.59 3.48 -12.31
CA ALA A 113 -7.60 4.52 -11.97
C ALA A 113 -6.35 4.52 -12.88
N SER A 114 -6.03 3.39 -13.53
CA SER A 114 -4.84 3.26 -14.38
C SER A 114 -5.09 3.61 -15.84
N ILE A 115 -6.27 3.27 -16.37
CA ILE A 115 -6.58 3.39 -17.80
C ILE A 115 -7.83 4.21 -18.11
N GLY A 116 -8.52 4.71 -17.08
CA GLY A 116 -9.77 5.46 -17.20
C GLY A 116 -10.98 4.57 -17.46
N ASP A 117 -12.07 5.19 -17.92
CA ASP A 117 -13.35 4.53 -18.19
C ASP A 117 -13.24 3.37 -19.21
N TYR A 118 -14.04 2.34 -19.00
CA TYR A 118 -14.16 1.26 -19.98
C TYR A 118 -14.71 1.75 -21.33
N ASP A 119 -13.87 1.64 -22.37
CA ASP A 119 -14.19 1.76 -23.79
C ASP A 119 -14.13 0.40 -24.52
N GLU A 120 -15.18 0.04 -25.26
CA GLU A 120 -15.28 -1.27 -25.96
C GLU A 120 -14.33 -1.40 -27.16
N GLU A 121 -13.98 -0.30 -27.83
CA GLU A 121 -13.05 -0.31 -28.96
C GLU A 121 -11.60 -0.43 -28.51
N LEU A 122 -11.26 0.16 -27.36
CA LEU A 122 -9.92 0.16 -26.77
C LEU A 122 -9.67 -1.06 -25.88
N HIS A 123 -10.64 -1.45 -25.04
CA HIS A 123 -10.50 -2.50 -24.03
C HIS A 123 -11.05 -3.84 -24.51
N LYS A 124 -10.39 -4.36 -25.56
CA LYS A 124 -10.57 -5.72 -26.09
C LYS A 124 -9.95 -6.78 -25.18
N ASP A 125 -9.97 -8.03 -25.61
CA ASP A 125 -9.40 -9.14 -24.84
C ASP A 125 -7.92 -8.89 -24.48
N ASN A 126 -7.59 -9.16 -23.21
CA ASN A 126 -6.26 -9.01 -22.58
C ASN A 126 -5.83 -7.61 -22.11
N TYR A 127 -6.67 -6.56 -22.13
CA TYR A 127 -6.26 -5.25 -21.57
C TYR A 127 -5.90 -5.30 -20.07
N LEU A 128 -6.47 -6.25 -19.33
CA LEU A 128 -6.15 -6.50 -17.92
C LEU A 128 -4.77 -7.15 -17.69
N SER A 129 -4.09 -7.61 -18.75
CA SER A 129 -2.75 -8.19 -18.65
C SER A 129 -1.72 -7.16 -18.19
N GLU A 130 -1.89 -5.90 -18.60
CA GLU A 130 -1.00 -4.77 -18.27
C GLU A 130 -1.15 -4.31 -16.82
N VAL A 131 -2.32 -4.54 -16.20
CA VAL A 131 -2.58 -4.14 -14.82
C VAL A 131 -2.21 -5.28 -13.87
N GLN A 132 -1.07 -5.15 -13.19
CA GLN A 132 -0.68 -6.07 -12.11
C GLN A 132 -1.34 -5.64 -10.81
N PHE A 133 -2.40 -6.34 -10.41
CA PHE A 133 -3.11 -6.05 -9.16
C PHE A 133 -3.32 -7.26 -8.24
N LEU A 134 -3.48 -8.47 -8.80
CA LEU A 134 -3.70 -9.70 -8.03
C LEU A 134 -2.48 -10.60 -8.05
N SER A 135 -2.23 -11.28 -6.93
CA SER A 135 -1.17 -12.30 -6.78
C SER A 135 -1.41 -13.53 -7.66
N HIS A 136 -2.66 -13.79 -8.04
CA HIS A 136 -3.08 -14.90 -8.88
C HIS A 136 -4.12 -14.43 -9.90
N LYS A 137 -3.82 -14.53 -11.19
CA LYS A 137 -4.75 -14.21 -12.28
C LYS A 137 -5.40 -15.50 -12.78
N THR A 138 -6.72 -15.63 -12.61
CA THR A 138 -7.51 -16.69 -13.25
C THR A 138 -8.42 -16.06 -14.30
N ILE A 139 -8.77 -16.81 -15.35
CA ILE A 139 -9.66 -16.32 -16.43
C ILE A 139 -10.98 -15.80 -15.83
N LYS A 140 -11.55 -16.51 -14.85
CA LYS A 140 -12.79 -16.11 -14.16
C LYS A 140 -12.65 -14.81 -13.37
N ALA A 141 -11.49 -14.59 -12.76
CA ALA A 141 -11.21 -13.33 -12.05
C ALA A 141 -11.13 -12.17 -13.05
N GLU A 142 -10.43 -12.35 -14.18
CA GLU A 142 -10.33 -11.31 -15.21
C GLU A 142 -11.68 -10.95 -15.84
N GLU A 143 -12.53 -11.95 -16.10
CA GLU A 143 -13.92 -11.71 -16.55
C GLU A 143 -14.70 -10.89 -15.51
N SER A 144 -14.62 -11.27 -14.23
CA SER A 144 -15.32 -10.57 -13.16
C SER A 144 -14.82 -9.12 -13.00
N ILE A 145 -13.50 -8.90 -13.06
CA ILE A 145 -12.88 -7.57 -13.02
C ILE A 145 -13.37 -6.71 -14.18
N ARG A 146 -13.44 -7.27 -15.39
CA ARG A 146 -13.94 -6.57 -16.58
C ARG A 146 -15.40 -6.13 -16.40
N GLU A 147 -16.25 -7.02 -15.89
CA GLU A 147 -17.66 -6.70 -15.65
C GLU A 147 -17.86 -5.61 -14.58
N TYR A 148 -17.01 -5.59 -13.55
CA TYR A 148 -17.00 -4.48 -12.59
C TYR A 148 -16.47 -3.19 -13.22
N HIS A 149 -15.37 -3.23 -13.97
CA HIS A 149 -14.79 -2.04 -14.62
C HIS A 149 -15.79 -1.33 -15.54
N LYS A 150 -16.60 -2.08 -16.30
CA LYS A 150 -17.70 -1.54 -17.12
C LYS A 150 -18.73 -0.72 -16.33
N GLN A 151 -18.88 -0.98 -15.03
CA GLN A 151 -19.84 -0.32 -14.14
C GLN A 151 -19.28 0.94 -13.47
N LEU A 152 -17.97 1.17 -13.53
CA LEU A 152 -17.27 2.26 -12.83
C LEU A 152 -17.23 3.58 -13.63
N LYS A 153 -18.04 3.72 -14.67
CA LYS A 153 -18.04 4.92 -15.52
C LYS A 153 -18.27 6.20 -14.71
N TYR A 154 -17.52 7.25 -15.04
CA TYR A 154 -17.61 8.58 -14.41
C TYR A 154 -17.18 8.64 -12.93
N LEU A 155 -16.36 7.68 -12.48
CA LEU A 155 -15.57 7.84 -11.26
C LEU A 155 -14.33 8.68 -11.58
N ASP A 156 -14.48 9.99 -11.56
CA ASP A 156 -13.38 10.97 -11.49
C ASP A 156 -13.16 11.43 -10.04
#